data_AF-S8G264-F1
#
_entry.id   AF-S8G264-F1
#
_cell.length_a   1.000
_cell.length_b   1.000
_cell.length_c   1.000
_cell.angle_alpha   90.00
_cell.angle_beta   90.00
_cell.angle_gamma   90.00
#
_symmetry.space_group_name_H-M   'P 1'
#
loop_
_entity.id
_entity.type
_entity.pdbx_description
1 polymer ?
#
loop_
_entity_poly.entity_id
_entity_poly.type
_entity_poly.pdbx_seq_one_letter_code
_entity_poly.pdbx_strand_id
1 'polypeptide(L)' 'LAITAATGIAGVNIGGCTLHSWAGIGLGKESGEDLAGKLLGQFKNRRKRDGLGAAVARWMDVRTLIVDES' A
#
# COMPACT_ATOMS: atom_id res chain seq x y z
N LEU A 1 13.00 0.59 -2.11
CA LEU A 1 12.58 -0.59 -2.91
C LEU A 1 11.39 -1.21 -2.20
N ALA A 2 10.30 -1.48 -2.91
CA ALA A 2 9.15 -2.20 -2.40
C ALA A 2 9.01 -3.52 -3.17
N ILE A 3 8.90 -4.63 -2.44
CA ILE A 3 8.68 -5.96 -3.01
C ILE A 3 7.30 -6.41 -2.57
N THR A 4 6.45 -6.73 -3.54
CA THR A 4 5.06 -7.08 -3.30
C THR A 4 4.62 -8.28 -4.11
N ALA A 5 3.60 -8.99 -3.64
CA ALA A 5 2.93 -10.06 -4.38
C ALA A 5 1.41 -9.97 -4.28
N ALA A 6 0.69 -10.76 -5.08
CA ALA A 6 -0.77 -10.85 -5.03
C ALA A 6 -1.26 -11.51 -3.73
N THR A 7 -0.55 -12.52 -3.23
CA THR A 7 -0.92 -13.28 -2.03
C THR A 7 0.06 -13.10 -0.87
N GLY A 8 -0.42 -13.35 0.36
CA GLY A 8 0.41 -13.22 1.56
C GLY A 8 1.56 -14.22 1.60
N ILE A 9 1.31 -15.47 1.20
CA ILE A 9 2.32 -16.53 1.21
C ILE A 9 3.44 -16.25 0.20
N ALA A 10 3.08 -15.76 -0.99
CA ALA A 10 4.06 -15.41 -2.00
C ALA A 10 4.86 -14.17 -1.61
N GLY A 11 4.20 -13.17 -1.03
CA GLY A 11 4.87 -12.00 -0.48
C GLY A 11 5.95 -12.42 0.52
N VAL A 12 5.64 -13.34 1.43
CA VAL A 12 6.64 -13.88 2.39
C VAL A 12 7.78 -14.58 1.67
N ASN A 13 7.50 -15.40 0.64
CA ASN A 13 8.54 -16.14 -0.11
C ASN A 13 9.55 -15.24 -0.82
N ILE A 14 9.15 -14.04 -1.26
CA ILE A 14 10.04 -13.06 -1.91
C ILE A 14 10.55 -11.96 -0.97
N GLY A 15 10.34 -12.11 0.34
CA GLY A 15 10.77 -11.11 1.33
C GLY A 15 9.99 -9.79 1.26
N GLY A 16 8.77 -9.83 0.73
CA GLY A 16 7.85 -8.71 0.59
C GLY A 16 6.57 -8.86 1.41
N CYS A 17 5.50 -8.21 0.94
CA CYS A 17 4.15 -8.34 1.49
C CYS A 17 3.12 -8.24 0.36
N THR A 18 1.82 -8.26 0.67
CA THR A 18 0.82 -8.08 -0.40
C THR A 18 0.81 -6.65 -0.93
N LEU A 19 0.45 -6.47 -2.20
CA LEU A 19 0.25 -5.13 -2.77
C LEU A 19 -0.79 -4.33 -1.97
N HIS A 20 -1.87 -4.97 -1.53
CA HIS A 20 -2.91 -4.36 -0.70
C HIS A 20 -2.38 -3.81 0.63
N SER A 21 -1.60 -4.61 1.36
CA SER A 21 -0.99 -4.20 2.63
C SER A 21 0.04 -3.09 2.43
N TRP A 22 0.87 -3.21 1.40
CA TRP A 22 1.87 -2.20 1.08
C TRP A 22 1.23 -0.87 0.67
N ALA A 23 0.20 -0.90 -0.19
CA ALA A 23 -0.48 0.29 -0.70
C ALA A 23 -1.38 0.96 0.33
N GLY A 24 -1.80 0.25 1.39
CA GLY A 24 -2.69 0.77 2.43
C GLY A 24 -4.15 0.88 2.00
N ILE A 25 -4.58 0.15 0.96
CA ILE A 25 -5.93 0.30 0.37
C ILE A 25 -6.98 -0.67 0.94
N GLY A 26 -6.60 -1.46 1.95
CA GLY A 26 -7.46 -2.54 2.44
C GLY A 26 -7.77 -3.53 1.31
N LEU A 27 -9.06 -3.80 1.07
CA LEU A 27 -9.50 -4.75 0.04
C LEU A 27 -9.56 -4.15 -1.39
N GLY A 28 -9.31 -2.85 -1.58
CA GLY A 28 -9.24 -2.25 -2.92
C GLY A 28 -10.53 -2.32 -3.76
N LYS A 29 -11.70 -2.38 -3.12
CA LYS A 29 -13.01 -2.56 -3.81
C LYS A 29 -13.60 -1.29 -4.42
N GLU A 30 -13.01 -0.14 -4.12
CA GLU A 30 -13.52 1.17 -4.52
C GLU A 30 -12.82 1.66 -5.79
N SER A 31 -13.29 2.76 -6.38
CA SER A 31 -12.62 3.34 -7.54
C SER A 31 -11.20 3.79 -7.18
N GLY A 32 -10.32 3.86 -8.18
CA GLY A 32 -8.97 4.38 -7.99
C GLY A 32 -8.97 5.81 -7.43
N GLU A 33 -9.93 6.64 -7.86
CA GLU A 33 -10.09 8.02 -7.38
C GLU A 33 -10.52 8.07 -5.91
N ASP A 34 -11.45 7.21 -5.49
CA ASP A 34 -11.89 7.13 -4.09
C ASP A 34 -10.75 6.66 -3.19
N LEU A 35 -9.99 5.64 -3.61
CA LEU A 35 -8.84 5.12 -2.87
C LEU A 35 -7.73 6.17 -2.75
N ALA A 36 -7.43 6.87 -3.84
CA ALA A 36 -6.46 7.97 -3.84
C ALA A 36 -6.94 9.13 -2.95
N GLY A 37 -8.22 9.50 -3.03
CA GLY A 37 -8.84 10.53 -2.19
C GLY A 37 -8.76 10.19 -0.70
N LYS A 38 -8.99 8.93 -0.33
CA LYS A 38 -8.81 8.44 1.05
C LYS A 38 -7.36 8.49 1.50
N LEU A 39 -6.42 8.06 0.66
CA LEU A 39 -4.99 8.08 0.95
C LEU A 39 -4.49 9.52 1.16
N LEU A 40 -4.83 10.44 0.25
CA LEU A 40 -4.41 11.84 0.27
C LEU A 40 -5.15 12.66 1.33
N GLY A 41 -6.45 12.42 1.53
CA GLY A 41 -7.25 13.07 2.57
C GLY A 41 -6.71 12.82 3.97
N GLN A 42 -6.03 11.68 4.18
CA GLN A 42 -5.37 11.35 5.44
C GLN A 42 -4.02 12.03 5.63
N PHE A 43 -3.33 12.43 4.55
CA PHE A 43 -2.13 13.25 4.65
C PHE A 43 -2.39 14.57 5.40
N LYS A 44 -3.59 15.14 5.21
CA LYS A 44 -4.04 16.36 5.88
C LYS A 44 -4.41 16.14 7.36
N ASN A 45 -4.72 14.89 7.74
CA ASN A 45 -5.19 14.52 9.08
C ASN A 45 -4.25 13.49 9.72
N ARG A 46 -3.00 13.90 10.03
CA ARG A 46 -1.96 13.06 10.69
C ARG A 46 -2.33 12.45 12.04
N ARG A 47 -3.55 12.65 12.55
CA ARG A 47 -3.98 12.24 13.91
C ARG A 47 -4.77 10.92 13.99
N LYS A 48 -4.94 10.16 12.89
CA LYS A 48 -5.69 8.88 12.96
C LYS A 48 -4.82 7.65 12.62
N ARG A 49 -4.37 7.02 13.71
CA ARG A 49 -4.31 5.57 13.98
C ARG A 49 -3.72 4.65 12.89
N ASP A 50 -2.51 4.19 13.18
CA ASP A 50 -1.91 2.88 12.90
C ASP A 50 -2.13 2.29 11.48
N GLY A 51 -1.13 2.51 10.62
CA GLY A 51 -0.92 1.76 9.37
C GLY A 51 -1.04 2.59 8.07
N LEU A 52 -1.97 3.55 8.01
CA LEU A 52 -2.33 4.22 6.76
C LEU A 52 -1.55 5.52 6.49
N GLY A 53 -1.17 6.27 7.54
CA GLY A 53 -0.19 7.36 7.42
C GLY A 53 1.18 6.85 6.94
N ALA A 54 1.55 5.62 7.31
CA ALA A 54 2.75 4.96 6.82
C ALA A 54 2.64 4.59 5.33
N ALA A 55 1.44 4.35 4.80
CA ALA A 55 1.25 4.08 3.37
C ALA A 55 1.60 5.30 2.52
N VAL A 56 1.18 6.51 2.94
CA VAL A 56 1.51 7.73 2.18
C VAL A 56 3.02 7.95 2.10
N ALA A 57 3.73 7.78 3.21
CA ALA A 57 5.19 7.87 3.23
C ALA A 57 5.83 6.82 2.29
N ARG A 58 5.37 5.56 2.32
CA ARG A 58 5.85 4.52 1.38
C ARG A 58 5.64 4.92 -0.07
N TRP A 59 4.48 5.48 -0.43
CA TRP A 59 4.20 5.96 -1.78
C TRP A 59 5.09 7.12 -2.21
N MET A 60 5.41 8.05 -1.30
CA MET A 60 6.28 9.18 -1.60
C MET A 60 7.75 8.79 -1.70
N ASP A 61 8.20 7.82 -0.89
CA ASP A 61 9.62 7.47 -0.76
C ASP A 61 10.05 6.32 -1.70
N VAL A 62 9.09 5.53 -2.20
CA VAL A 62 9.41 4.38 -3.07
C VAL A 62 9.98 4.84 -4.41
N ARG A 63 11.17 4.33 -4.74
CA ARG A 63 11.80 4.54 -6.06
C ARG A 63 11.47 3.45 -7.07
N THR A 64 11.19 2.25 -6.56
CA THR A 64 10.95 1.05 -7.36
C THR A 64 9.99 0.17 -6.59
N LEU A 65 8.88 -0.18 -7.24
CA LEU A 65 7.88 -1.13 -6.78
C LEU A 65 7.93 -2.36 -7.68
N ILE A 66 8.22 -3.50 -7.10
CA ILE A 66 8.21 -4.81 -7.75
C ILE A 66 6.92 -5.52 -7.33
N VAL A 67 6.21 -6.06 -8.33
CA VAL A 67 4.99 -6.85 -8.12
C VAL A 67 5.23 -8.21 -8.75
N ASP A 68 5.16 -9.25 -7.94
CA ASP A 68 5.24 -10.65 -8.36
C ASP A 68 3.85 -11.33 -8.25
N GLU A 69 3.68 -12.42 -8.99
CA GLU A 69 2.42 -13.14 -9.23
C GLU A 69 1.39 -12.39 -10.11
N SER A 70 1.14 -12.93 -11.31
CA SER A 70 0.06 -12.56 -12.24
C SER A 70 -1.08 -13.57 -12.22
#